data_AF-A0A661G2Z2-F1
#
_entry.id   AF-A0A661G2Z2-F1
#
_cell.length_a   1.000
_cell.length_b   1.000
_cell.length_c   1.000
_cell.angle_alpha   90.00
_cell.angle_beta   90.00
_cell.angle_gamma   90.00
#
_symmetry.space_group_name_H-M   'P 1'
#
loop_
_entity.id
_entity.type
_entity.pdbx_description
1 polymer ?
#
loop_
_entity_poly.entity_id
_entity_poly.type
_entity_poly.pdbx_seq_one_letter_code
_entity_poly.pdbx_strand_id
1 'polypeptide(L)'
;MSAYLNELLKSKVINGWNLFWLITAPISIAIVLTMTRVDLSSAEGVSSMIQLSVRCAVPWLFLAFAASSLQVVFPGPFSRWLLRNRKIIGLCFAASMAWQLTFILWLVGIHTEYYVNDVYVLSDVVEGVAGYALLIAMVLTSFKFGRSLLSPRQWKLLHISGIYWLWVYAWSVYWFNLFYYESPAVLIDYVYYWGGLLAWGLRMMAWMKKQRKQSAAQTKTAGTSNLLLYVSGIVVVAIGLTGSSLGAAWSPQVYEFLFGFGVVESIDTFMPYFPLVPFYPIFIIMSGAFLIARSRG
;
A
#
# COMPACT_ATOMS: atom_id res chain seq x y z
N MET A 1 -8.84 -29.35 13.16
CA MET A 1 -8.38 -28.31 12.21
C MET A 1 -7.66 -27.14 12.88
N SER A 2 -8.16 -26.56 14.00
CA SER A 2 -7.49 -25.42 14.67
C SER A 2 -6.17 -25.76 15.36
N ALA A 3 -5.99 -26.98 15.90
CA ALA A 3 -4.75 -27.43 16.52
C ALA A 3 -3.61 -27.58 15.49
N TYR A 4 -3.87 -28.28 14.39
CA TYR A 4 -2.93 -28.44 13.27
C TYR A 4 -2.49 -27.11 12.67
N LEU A 5 -3.43 -26.18 12.42
CA LEU A 5 -3.10 -24.84 11.94
C LEU A 5 -2.18 -24.09 12.91
N ASN A 6 -2.43 -24.19 14.21
CA ASN A 6 -1.57 -23.56 15.23
C ASN A 6 -0.16 -24.16 15.25
N GLU A 7 -0.01 -25.46 15.07
CA GLU A 7 1.30 -26.13 14.99
C GLU A 7 2.07 -25.72 13.74
N LEU A 8 1.40 -25.72 12.58
CA LEU A 8 1.98 -25.27 11.32
C LEU A 8 2.51 -23.83 11.44
N LEU A 9 1.70 -22.90 11.97
CA LEU A 9 2.07 -21.50 12.17
C LEU A 9 3.22 -21.31 13.18
N LYS A 10 3.53 -22.30 14.01
CA LYS A 10 4.69 -22.28 14.91
C LYS A 10 5.93 -22.94 14.30
N SER A 11 5.81 -23.65 13.19
CA SER A 11 6.93 -24.33 12.55
C SER A 11 8.03 -23.35 12.13
N LYS A 12 9.29 -23.78 12.20
CA LYS A 12 10.44 -22.93 11.84
C LYS A 12 10.46 -22.55 10.36
N VAL A 13 9.84 -23.35 9.48
CA VAL A 13 9.88 -23.14 8.03
C VAL A 13 9.15 -21.85 7.62
N ILE A 14 7.97 -21.59 8.21
CA ILE A 14 7.17 -20.39 7.91
C ILE A 14 7.40 -19.26 8.91
N ASN A 15 8.57 -19.17 9.52
CA ASN A 15 8.93 -18.09 10.45
C ASN A 15 10.36 -17.61 10.23
N GLY A 16 10.62 -16.34 10.55
CA GLY A 16 11.98 -15.78 10.50
C GLY A 16 12.60 -15.84 9.11
N TRP A 17 13.91 -16.10 9.03
CA TRP A 17 14.65 -16.15 7.77
C TRP A 17 14.25 -17.29 6.83
N ASN A 18 13.70 -18.39 7.36
CA ASN A 18 13.21 -19.46 6.50
C ASN A 18 11.99 -18.98 5.68
N LEU A 19 11.10 -18.21 6.31
CA LEU A 19 9.98 -17.58 5.60
C LEU A 19 10.46 -16.58 4.54
N PHE A 20 11.54 -15.85 4.84
CA PHE A 20 12.15 -14.93 3.86
C PHE A 20 12.56 -15.69 2.60
N TRP A 21 13.33 -16.77 2.74
CA TRP A 21 13.77 -17.55 1.59
C TRP A 21 12.63 -18.29 0.89
N LEU A 22 11.68 -18.83 1.66
CA LEU A 22 10.49 -19.48 1.13
C LEU A 22 9.68 -18.57 0.20
N ILE A 23 9.66 -17.26 0.48
CA ILE A 23 8.96 -16.27 -0.34
C ILE A 23 9.84 -15.74 -1.47
N THR A 24 11.06 -15.29 -1.14
CA THR A 24 11.90 -14.54 -2.08
C THR A 24 12.57 -15.43 -3.12
N ALA A 25 12.92 -16.68 -2.79
CA ALA A 25 13.55 -17.57 -3.76
C ALA A 25 12.60 -17.93 -4.93
N PRO A 26 11.34 -18.33 -4.71
CA PRO A 26 10.39 -18.52 -5.82
C PRO A 26 10.16 -17.27 -6.67
N ILE A 27 10.09 -16.09 -6.05
CA ILE A 27 9.96 -14.82 -6.77
C ILE A 27 11.17 -14.58 -7.67
N SER A 28 12.39 -14.71 -7.14
CA SER A 28 13.61 -14.56 -7.92
C SER A 28 13.70 -15.60 -9.04
N ILE A 29 13.32 -16.85 -8.79
CA ILE A 29 13.27 -17.90 -9.82
C ILE A 29 12.27 -17.52 -10.92
N ALA A 30 11.07 -17.06 -10.56
CA ALA A 30 10.07 -16.65 -11.54
C ALA A 30 10.54 -15.46 -12.39
N ILE A 31 11.21 -14.48 -11.77
CA ILE A 31 11.81 -13.35 -12.47
C ILE A 31 12.88 -13.83 -13.46
N VAL A 32 13.84 -14.65 -13.01
CA VAL A 32 14.90 -15.19 -13.88
C VAL A 32 14.33 -16.07 -15.01
N LEU A 33 13.31 -16.87 -14.74
CA LEU A 33 12.63 -17.66 -15.78
C LEU A 33 11.85 -16.80 -16.78
N THR A 34 11.41 -15.61 -16.38
CA THR A 34 10.74 -14.67 -17.30
C THR A 34 11.75 -13.89 -18.12
N MET A 35 12.93 -13.58 -17.55
CA MET A 35 14.05 -12.99 -18.27
C MET A 35 14.49 -13.82 -19.49
N THR A 36 14.32 -15.15 -19.47
CA THR A 36 14.65 -16.00 -20.63
C THR A 36 13.57 -16.02 -21.71
N ARG A 37 12.41 -15.39 -21.46
CA ARG A 37 11.23 -15.40 -22.34
C ARG A 37 10.91 -14.02 -22.90
N VAL A 38 11.56 -12.98 -22.39
CA VAL A 38 11.36 -11.59 -22.77
C VAL A 38 12.63 -11.10 -23.46
N ASP A 39 12.46 -10.27 -24.49
CA ASP A 39 13.60 -9.64 -25.16
C ASP A 39 14.18 -8.50 -24.30
N LEU A 40 15.17 -8.83 -23.47
CA LEU A 40 15.87 -7.85 -22.62
C LEU A 40 16.83 -6.93 -23.38
N SER A 41 16.99 -7.12 -24.69
CA SER A 41 17.67 -6.15 -25.55
C SER A 41 16.74 -5.00 -25.99
N SER A 42 15.43 -5.15 -25.77
CA SER A 42 14.42 -4.11 -26.01
C SER A 42 14.06 -3.36 -24.72
N ALA A 43 13.72 -2.08 -24.85
CA ALA A 43 13.33 -1.26 -23.71
C ALA A 43 11.96 -1.69 -23.14
N GLU A 44 11.05 -2.11 -24.00
CA GLU A 44 9.74 -2.66 -23.65
C GLU A 44 9.89 -3.95 -22.84
N GLY A 45 10.82 -4.81 -23.22
CA GLY A 45 11.14 -6.03 -22.49
C GLY A 45 11.61 -5.73 -21.07
N VAL A 46 12.56 -4.81 -20.91
CA VAL A 46 13.03 -4.37 -19.58
C VAL A 46 11.90 -3.71 -18.78
N SER A 47 11.09 -2.86 -19.41
CA SER A 47 9.91 -2.22 -18.78
C SER A 47 8.88 -3.24 -18.27
N SER A 48 8.63 -4.31 -19.03
CA SER A 48 7.72 -5.38 -18.60
C SER A 48 8.22 -6.10 -17.32
N MET A 49 9.54 -6.20 -17.14
CA MET A 49 10.15 -6.79 -15.95
C MET A 49 10.03 -5.88 -14.71
N ILE A 50 10.00 -4.55 -14.89
CA ILE A 50 9.66 -3.60 -13.82
C ILE A 50 8.25 -3.90 -13.31
N GLN A 51 7.27 -3.99 -14.22
CA GLN A 51 5.86 -4.27 -13.85
C GLN A 51 5.71 -5.63 -13.17
N LEU A 52 6.37 -6.67 -13.67
CA LEU A 52 6.37 -7.99 -13.05
C LEU A 52 6.91 -7.95 -11.62
N SER A 53 8.03 -7.24 -11.41
CA SER A 53 8.67 -7.11 -10.11
C SER A 53 7.76 -6.39 -9.10
N VAL A 54 7.06 -5.33 -9.53
CA VAL A 54 6.05 -4.64 -8.72
C VAL A 54 4.92 -5.58 -8.33
N ARG A 55 4.36 -6.33 -9.30
CA ARG A 55 3.27 -7.29 -9.04
C ARG A 55 3.70 -8.35 -8.02
N CYS A 56 4.93 -8.84 -8.08
CA CYS A 56 5.46 -9.75 -7.07
C CYS A 56 5.64 -9.10 -5.69
N ALA A 57 5.95 -7.80 -5.63
CA ALA A 57 6.24 -7.09 -4.39
C ALA A 57 4.98 -6.71 -3.60
N VAL A 58 3.97 -6.16 -4.28
CA VAL A 58 2.77 -5.52 -3.70
C VAL A 58 2.03 -6.36 -2.64
N PRO A 59 1.80 -7.68 -2.84
CA PRO A 59 1.14 -8.51 -1.82
C PRO A 59 1.82 -8.43 -0.45
N TRP A 60 3.15 -8.41 -0.43
CA TRP A 60 3.93 -8.40 0.80
C TRP A 60 3.86 -7.05 1.51
N LEU A 61 3.82 -5.95 0.74
CA LEU A 61 3.56 -4.62 1.30
C LEU A 61 2.20 -4.58 2.00
N PHE A 62 1.13 -5.02 1.33
CA PHE A 62 -0.21 -5.00 1.90
C PHE A 62 -0.34 -5.87 3.15
N LEU A 63 0.27 -7.06 3.15
CA LEU A 63 0.33 -7.92 4.33
C LEU A 63 1.10 -7.28 5.50
N ALA A 64 2.28 -6.70 5.24
CA ALA A 64 3.07 -6.00 6.27
C ALA A 64 2.35 -4.74 6.78
N PHE A 65 1.61 -4.06 5.90
CA PHE A 65 0.81 -2.89 6.22
C PHE A 65 -0.39 -3.26 7.10
N ALA A 66 -1.14 -4.30 6.75
CA ALA A 66 -2.34 -4.71 7.48
C ALA A 66 -2.07 -5.54 8.74
N ALA A 67 -0.84 -6.03 8.96
CA ALA A 67 -0.51 -7.01 10.00
C ALA A 67 -1.00 -6.63 11.42
N SER A 68 -0.73 -5.40 11.87
CA SER A 68 -1.13 -4.95 13.20
C SER A 68 -2.63 -4.73 13.33
N SER A 69 -3.26 -4.14 12.31
CA SER A 69 -4.69 -3.91 12.27
C SER A 69 -5.48 -5.21 12.19
N LEU A 70 -5.01 -6.20 11.45
CA LEU A 70 -5.63 -7.50 11.36
C LEU A 70 -5.69 -8.18 12.74
N GLN A 71 -4.60 -8.11 13.52
CA GLN A 71 -4.58 -8.64 14.87
C GLN A 71 -5.53 -7.89 15.83
N VAL A 72 -5.77 -6.60 15.62
CA VAL A 72 -6.72 -5.82 16.42
C VAL A 72 -8.17 -6.15 16.07
N VAL A 73 -8.49 -6.25 14.78
CA VAL A 73 -9.86 -6.45 14.29
C VAL A 73 -10.26 -7.93 14.44
N PHE A 74 -9.44 -8.85 13.96
CA PHE A 74 -9.69 -10.29 13.94
C PHE A 74 -8.57 -11.07 14.66
N PRO A 75 -8.50 -11.01 16.01
CA PRO A 75 -7.46 -11.70 16.76
C PRO A 75 -7.57 -13.22 16.62
N GLY A 76 -6.54 -13.87 16.09
CA GLY A 76 -6.48 -15.31 15.93
C GLY A 76 -5.04 -15.84 15.69
N PRO A 77 -4.88 -17.16 15.46
CA PRO A 77 -3.58 -17.76 15.15
C PRO A 77 -2.86 -17.09 13.98
N PHE A 78 -3.57 -16.90 12.87
CA PHE A 78 -3.01 -16.35 11.64
C PHE A 78 -2.58 -14.88 11.80
N SER A 79 -3.44 -14.03 12.36
CA SER A 79 -3.11 -12.61 12.57
C SER A 79 -1.94 -12.42 13.55
N ARG A 80 -1.80 -13.30 14.56
CA ARG A 80 -0.63 -13.33 15.45
C ARG A 80 0.64 -13.74 14.72
N TRP A 81 0.56 -14.78 13.88
CA TRP A 81 1.67 -15.22 13.04
C TRP A 81 2.12 -14.11 12.07
N LEU A 82 1.15 -13.45 11.43
CA LEU A 82 1.41 -12.36 10.50
C LEU A 82 2.09 -11.18 11.21
N LEU A 83 1.58 -10.78 12.38
CA LEU A 83 2.17 -9.71 13.18
C LEU A 83 3.60 -10.05 13.66
N ARG A 84 3.84 -11.30 14.07
CA ARG A 84 5.18 -11.78 14.46
C ARG A 84 6.17 -11.73 13.29
N ASN A 85 5.73 -12.09 12.09
CA ASN A 85 6.57 -12.10 10.88
C ASN A 85 6.52 -10.79 10.08
N ARG A 86 5.83 -9.75 10.56
CA ARG A 86 5.67 -8.46 9.86
C ARG A 86 7.00 -7.90 9.34
N LYS A 87 8.06 -7.97 10.15
CA LYS A 87 9.41 -7.54 9.74
C LYS A 87 9.91 -8.33 8.53
N ILE A 88 9.82 -9.65 8.57
CA ILE A 88 10.27 -10.53 7.49
C ILE A 88 9.46 -10.29 6.22
N ILE A 89 8.13 -10.16 6.34
CA ILE A 89 7.26 -9.88 5.20
C ILE A 89 7.60 -8.54 4.56
N GLY A 90 7.90 -7.51 5.37
CA GLY A 90 8.41 -6.24 4.86
C GLY A 90 9.78 -6.36 4.16
N LEU A 91 10.64 -7.27 4.61
CA LEU A 91 11.90 -7.57 3.92
C LEU A 91 11.67 -8.34 2.60
N CYS A 92 10.67 -9.23 2.52
CA CYS A 92 10.29 -9.88 1.27
C CYS A 92 9.79 -8.86 0.24
N PHE A 93 8.99 -7.87 0.68
CA PHE A 93 8.63 -6.72 -0.15
C PHE A 93 9.89 -6.00 -0.66
N ALA A 94 10.80 -5.63 0.24
CA ALA A 94 12.02 -4.92 -0.12
C ALA A 94 12.91 -5.70 -1.11
N ALA A 95 13.04 -7.02 -0.93
CA ALA A 95 13.80 -7.89 -1.84
C ALA A 95 13.14 -7.95 -3.23
N SER A 96 11.81 -7.96 -3.30
CA SER A 96 11.08 -7.92 -4.58
C SER A 96 11.23 -6.56 -5.27
N MET A 97 11.22 -5.47 -4.51
CA MET A 97 11.47 -4.11 -5.01
C MET A 97 12.92 -3.91 -5.47
N ALA A 98 13.87 -4.67 -4.95
CA ALA A 98 15.26 -4.64 -5.41
C ALA A 98 15.37 -5.13 -6.86
N TRP A 99 14.62 -6.17 -7.25
CA TRP A 99 14.52 -6.57 -8.66
C TRP A 99 13.97 -5.46 -9.53
N GLN A 100 12.90 -4.79 -9.08
CA GLN A 100 12.36 -3.63 -9.80
C GLN A 100 13.42 -2.54 -9.98
N LEU A 101 14.17 -2.21 -8.91
CA LEU A 101 15.23 -1.21 -8.96
C LEU A 101 16.31 -1.59 -9.98
N THR A 102 16.70 -2.86 -10.03
CA THR A 102 17.64 -3.37 -11.03
C THR A 102 17.16 -3.11 -12.45
N PHE A 103 15.89 -3.40 -12.75
CA PHE A 103 15.34 -3.16 -14.10
C PHE A 103 15.15 -1.68 -14.41
N ILE A 104 14.83 -0.83 -13.42
CA ILE A 104 14.81 0.63 -13.58
C ILE A 104 16.21 1.13 -13.94
N LEU A 105 17.24 0.73 -13.19
CA LEU A 105 18.62 1.14 -13.46
C LEU A 105 19.13 0.61 -14.81
N TRP A 106 18.71 -0.58 -15.21
CA TRP A 106 18.97 -1.12 -16.55
C TRP A 106 18.33 -0.21 -17.62
N LEU A 107 17.04 0.09 -17.49
CA LEU A 107 16.31 0.93 -18.46
C LEU A 107 16.94 2.32 -18.59
N VAL A 108 17.26 2.97 -17.46
CA VAL A 108 17.89 4.30 -17.43
C VAL A 108 19.31 4.27 -18.01
N GLY A 109 20.07 3.21 -17.74
CA GLY A 109 21.49 3.11 -18.12
C GLY A 109 21.74 2.64 -19.55
N ILE A 110 20.88 1.78 -20.11
CA ILE A 110 21.08 1.14 -21.42
C ILE A 110 20.07 1.66 -22.45
N HIS A 111 18.82 1.90 -22.03
CA HIS A 111 17.74 2.37 -22.90
C HIS A 111 17.38 3.83 -22.62
N THR A 112 18.39 4.69 -22.42
CA THR A 112 18.20 6.08 -21.99
C THR A 112 17.29 6.87 -22.92
N GLU A 113 17.43 6.70 -24.25
CA GLU A 113 16.58 7.42 -25.22
C GLU A 113 15.11 7.06 -25.05
N TYR A 114 14.78 5.77 -24.97
CA TYR A 114 13.42 5.31 -24.68
C TYR A 114 12.94 5.80 -23.32
N TYR A 115 13.79 5.73 -22.29
CA TYR A 115 13.43 6.21 -20.97
C TYR A 115 13.05 7.70 -20.99
N VAL A 116 13.88 8.55 -21.63
CA VAL A 116 13.66 9.99 -21.70
C VAL A 116 12.42 10.35 -22.52
N ASN A 117 12.17 9.65 -23.63
CA ASN A 117 11.10 10.00 -24.56
C ASN A 117 9.73 9.41 -24.17
N ASP A 118 9.70 8.19 -23.61
CA ASP A 118 8.47 7.41 -23.48
C ASP A 118 8.08 7.10 -22.02
N VAL A 119 9.00 7.23 -21.06
CA VAL A 119 8.76 6.84 -19.65
C VAL A 119 8.99 7.99 -18.67
N TYR A 120 9.87 8.93 -18.99
CA TYR A 120 10.29 9.96 -18.07
C TYR A 120 9.15 10.94 -17.77
N VAL A 121 8.76 10.96 -16.51
CA VAL A 121 7.92 12.00 -15.92
C VAL A 121 8.62 12.48 -14.65
N LEU A 122 8.85 13.80 -14.53
CA LEU A 122 9.61 14.36 -13.40
C LEU A 122 8.98 14.00 -12.05
N SER A 123 7.65 14.09 -11.94
CA SER A 123 6.91 13.73 -10.72
C SER A 123 7.10 12.26 -10.33
N ASP A 124 7.08 11.34 -11.30
CA ASP A 124 7.35 9.91 -11.07
C ASP A 124 8.79 9.65 -10.63
N VAL A 125 9.77 10.41 -11.15
CA VAL A 125 11.18 10.28 -10.74
C VAL A 125 11.39 10.78 -9.32
N VAL A 126 10.87 11.97 -9.00
CA VAL A 126 10.93 12.53 -7.64
C VAL A 126 10.29 11.55 -6.65
N GLU A 127 9.15 10.99 -7.02
CA GLU A 127 8.47 9.98 -6.23
C GLU A 127 9.29 8.70 -6.05
N GLY A 128 9.78 8.13 -7.15
CA GLY A 128 10.54 6.88 -7.14
C GLY A 128 11.77 6.99 -6.26
N VAL A 129 12.52 8.10 -6.38
CA VAL A 129 13.69 8.38 -5.54
C VAL A 129 13.31 8.49 -4.07
N ALA A 130 12.24 9.24 -3.74
CA ALA A 130 11.76 9.36 -2.36
C ALA A 130 11.31 8.01 -1.79
N GLY A 131 10.58 7.21 -2.56
CA GLY A 131 10.11 5.88 -2.19
C GLY A 131 11.26 4.91 -1.91
N TYR A 132 12.26 4.85 -2.79
CA TYR A 132 13.45 4.01 -2.59
C TYR A 132 14.31 4.48 -1.40
N ALA A 133 14.49 5.79 -1.22
CA ALA A 133 15.21 6.33 -0.07
C ALA A 133 14.53 5.93 1.25
N LEU A 134 13.21 6.06 1.34
CA LEU A 134 12.41 5.62 2.49
C LEU A 134 12.52 4.10 2.70
N LEU A 135 12.38 3.31 1.64
CA LEU A 135 12.47 1.85 1.72
C LEU A 135 13.85 1.39 2.21
N ILE A 136 14.93 1.94 1.66
CA ILE A 136 16.31 1.64 2.09
C ILE A 136 16.49 2.00 3.57
N ALA A 137 16.06 3.19 3.99
CA ALA A 137 16.12 3.60 5.39
C ALA A 137 15.34 2.64 6.31
N MET A 138 14.15 2.20 5.90
CA MET A 138 13.35 1.21 6.63
C MET A 138 14.04 -0.16 6.71
N VAL A 139 14.68 -0.62 5.63
CA VAL A 139 15.45 -1.87 5.60
C VAL A 139 16.64 -1.79 6.55
N LEU A 140 17.49 -0.77 6.43
CA LEU A 140 18.67 -0.58 7.28
C LEU A 140 18.28 -0.54 8.77
N THR A 141 17.22 0.21 9.09
CA THR A 141 16.71 0.35 10.47
C THR A 141 15.88 -0.83 10.96
N SER A 142 15.69 -1.87 10.14
CA SER A 142 15.10 -3.15 10.54
C SER A 142 16.14 -4.08 11.21
N PHE A 143 17.43 -3.82 11.02
CA PHE A 143 18.53 -4.56 11.66
C PHE A 143 19.04 -3.84 12.91
N LYS A 144 19.71 -4.58 13.81
CA LYS A 144 20.22 -4.03 15.07
C LYS A 144 21.10 -2.80 14.85
N PHE A 145 22.01 -2.87 13.87
CA PHE A 145 22.92 -1.80 13.48
C PHE A 145 22.19 -0.49 13.13
N GLY A 146 21.26 -0.50 12.17
CA GLY A 146 20.53 0.72 11.83
C GLY A 146 19.53 1.14 12.91
N ARG A 147 18.94 0.17 13.63
CA ARG A 147 18.00 0.44 14.72
C ARG A 147 18.64 1.21 15.87
N SER A 148 19.91 0.95 16.19
CA SER A 148 20.64 1.64 17.27
C SER A 148 20.94 3.11 16.97
N LEU A 149 20.85 3.53 15.70
CA LEU A 149 21.08 4.93 15.29
C LEU A 149 19.87 5.85 15.56
N LEU A 150 18.70 5.28 15.92
CA LEU A 150 17.46 6.04 16.08
C LEU A 150 16.86 5.88 17.47
N SER A 151 16.29 6.97 17.99
CA SER A 151 15.39 6.88 19.13
C SER A 151 14.14 6.04 18.80
N PRO A 152 13.44 5.46 19.80
CA PRO A 152 12.19 4.75 19.57
C PRO A 152 11.11 5.58 18.84
N ARG A 153 11.08 6.90 19.07
CA ARG A 153 10.14 7.81 18.41
C ARG A 153 10.48 8.00 16.93
N GLN A 154 11.74 8.28 16.60
CA GLN A 154 12.21 8.43 15.22
C GLN A 154 12.00 7.15 14.42
N TRP A 155 12.36 6.00 14.99
CA TRP A 155 12.17 4.70 14.33
C TRP A 155 10.69 4.46 14.03
N LYS A 156 9.81 4.74 14.99
CA LYS A 156 8.36 4.61 14.81
C LYS A 156 7.83 5.58 13.74
N LEU A 157 8.29 6.82 13.73
CA LEU A 157 7.89 7.82 12.75
C LEU A 157 8.33 7.39 11.34
N LEU A 158 9.58 6.97 11.16
CA LEU A 158 10.11 6.46 9.90
C LEU A 158 9.29 5.27 9.38
N HIS A 159 9.05 4.26 10.23
CA HIS A 159 8.33 3.05 9.79
C HIS A 159 6.83 3.26 9.58
N ILE A 160 6.22 4.28 10.22
CA ILE A 160 4.83 4.68 9.96
C ILE A 160 4.76 5.47 8.67
N SER A 161 5.52 6.56 8.55
CA SER A 161 5.52 7.41 7.36
C SER A 161 5.89 6.61 6.11
N GLY A 162 7.00 5.86 6.16
CA GLY A 162 7.46 5.06 5.03
C GLY A 162 6.46 3.99 4.60
N ILE A 163 5.84 3.25 5.52
CA ILE A 163 4.87 2.22 5.09
C ILE A 163 3.56 2.81 4.55
N TYR A 164 3.14 3.99 5.01
CA TYR A 164 2.00 4.70 4.41
C TYR A 164 2.37 5.28 3.05
N TRP A 165 3.56 5.87 2.89
CA TRP A 165 4.05 6.36 1.61
C TRP A 165 4.06 5.24 0.56
N LEU A 166 4.69 4.11 0.88
CA LEU A 166 4.76 2.95 0.00
C LEU A 166 3.37 2.40 -0.34
N TRP A 167 2.45 2.38 0.63
CA TRP A 167 1.07 1.93 0.40
C TRP A 167 0.29 2.89 -0.51
N VAL A 168 0.39 4.21 -0.28
CA VAL A 168 -0.23 5.26 -1.10
C VAL A 168 0.19 5.08 -2.55
N TYR A 169 1.49 4.98 -2.79
CA TYR A 169 2.05 4.75 -4.13
C TYR A 169 1.51 3.47 -4.75
N ALA A 170 1.78 2.33 -4.11
CA ALA A 170 1.43 1.02 -4.65
C ALA A 170 -0.08 0.88 -4.93
N TRP A 171 -0.93 1.44 -4.06
CA TRP A 171 -2.38 1.39 -4.26
C TRP A 171 -2.85 2.34 -5.37
N SER A 172 -2.29 3.55 -5.44
CA SER A 172 -2.65 4.54 -6.47
C SER A 172 -2.37 4.04 -7.88
N VAL A 173 -1.24 3.37 -8.10
CA VAL A 173 -0.91 2.75 -9.41
C VAL A 173 -2.06 1.87 -9.91
N TYR A 174 -2.63 1.02 -9.04
CA TYR A 174 -3.76 0.18 -9.44
C TYR A 174 -5.08 0.94 -9.58
N TRP A 175 -5.25 2.08 -8.92
CA TRP A 175 -6.39 2.95 -9.20
C TRP A 175 -6.28 3.52 -10.62
N PHE A 176 -5.10 4.01 -11.03
CA PHE A 176 -4.88 4.52 -12.39
C PHE A 176 -5.08 3.44 -13.45
N ASN A 177 -4.57 2.22 -13.22
CA ASN A 177 -4.80 1.08 -14.11
C ASN A 177 -6.28 0.75 -14.31
N LEU A 178 -7.12 0.99 -13.30
CA LEU A 178 -8.55 0.66 -13.34
C LEU A 178 -9.42 1.76 -13.95
N PHE A 179 -9.06 3.03 -13.71
CA PHE A 179 -10.00 4.14 -13.88
C PHE A 179 -9.46 5.34 -14.67
N TYR A 180 -8.19 5.32 -15.07
CA TYR A 180 -7.56 6.44 -15.78
C TYR A 180 -6.95 6.01 -17.11
N TYR A 181 -6.13 4.97 -17.13
CA TYR A 181 -5.50 4.52 -18.37
C TYR A 181 -6.51 3.82 -19.29
N GLU A 182 -6.38 4.04 -20.60
CA GLU A 182 -7.24 3.43 -21.62
C GLU A 182 -6.96 1.93 -21.82
N SER A 183 -5.80 1.46 -21.38
CA SER A 183 -5.41 0.06 -21.43
C SER A 183 -6.39 -0.81 -20.62
N PRO A 184 -6.86 -1.95 -21.16
CA PRO A 184 -7.81 -2.79 -20.45
C PRO A 184 -7.20 -3.33 -19.15
N ALA A 185 -7.82 -2.98 -18.02
CA ALA A 185 -7.44 -3.51 -16.72
C ALA A 185 -7.52 -5.05 -16.74
N VAL A 186 -6.46 -5.70 -16.28
CA VAL A 186 -6.46 -7.17 -16.15
C VAL A 186 -6.91 -7.56 -14.74
N LEU A 187 -7.33 -8.82 -14.56
CA LEU A 187 -7.86 -9.31 -13.28
C LEU A 187 -6.94 -9.00 -12.08
N ILE A 188 -5.62 -9.03 -12.28
CA ILE A 188 -4.65 -8.78 -11.21
C ILE A 188 -4.69 -7.34 -10.69
N ASP A 189 -5.04 -6.37 -11.56
CA ASP A 189 -5.13 -4.95 -11.17
C ASP A 189 -6.32 -4.76 -10.22
N TYR A 190 -7.46 -5.42 -10.48
CA TYR A 190 -8.60 -5.44 -9.57
C TYR A 190 -8.26 -6.07 -8.23
N VAL A 191 -7.54 -7.21 -8.23
CA VAL A 191 -7.14 -7.90 -7.01
C VAL A 191 -6.26 -7.00 -6.14
N TYR A 192 -5.31 -6.28 -6.74
CA TYR A 192 -4.43 -5.39 -5.99
C TYR A 192 -5.08 -4.08 -5.58
N TYR A 193 -5.94 -3.50 -6.41
CA TYR A 193 -6.75 -2.35 -6.02
C TYR A 193 -7.59 -2.63 -4.77
N TRP A 194 -8.40 -3.69 -4.82
CA TRP A 194 -9.27 -4.07 -3.70
C TRP A 194 -8.48 -4.61 -2.50
N GLY A 195 -7.38 -5.32 -2.75
CA GLY A 195 -6.47 -5.80 -1.70
C GLY A 195 -5.83 -4.65 -0.91
N GLY A 196 -5.39 -3.59 -1.60
CA GLY A 196 -4.83 -2.41 -0.98
C GLY A 196 -5.87 -1.61 -0.20
N LEU A 197 -7.08 -1.44 -0.77
CA LEU A 197 -8.20 -0.78 -0.08
C LEU A 197 -8.63 -1.56 1.17
N LEU A 198 -8.69 -2.90 1.10
CA LEU A 198 -8.98 -3.77 2.24
C LEU A 198 -7.89 -3.65 3.33
N ALA A 199 -6.62 -3.64 2.94
CA ALA A 199 -5.49 -3.49 3.87
C ALA A 199 -5.58 -2.17 4.65
N TRP A 200 -5.96 -1.09 3.99
CA TRP A 200 -6.23 0.20 4.63
C TRP A 200 -7.53 0.20 5.44
N GLY A 201 -8.60 -0.40 4.94
CA GLY A 201 -9.87 -0.54 5.64
C GLY A 201 -9.73 -1.28 6.98
N LEU A 202 -8.86 -2.31 7.05
CA LEU A 202 -8.49 -2.97 8.31
C LEU A 202 -7.88 -1.99 9.31
N ARG A 203 -7.02 -1.07 8.87
CA ARG A 203 -6.44 -0.04 9.74
C ARG A 203 -7.48 0.96 10.22
N MET A 204 -8.41 1.35 9.35
CA MET A 204 -9.54 2.20 9.73
C MET A 204 -10.39 1.52 10.80
N MET A 205 -10.79 0.26 10.59
CA MET A 205 -11.55 -0.52 11.56
C MET A 205 -10.80 -0.71 12.89
N ALA A 206 -9.49 -0.95 12.84
CA ALA A 206 -8.65 -1.05 14.04
C ALA A 206 -8.62 0.26 14.83
N TRP A 207 -8.51 1.40 14.14
CA TRP A 207 -8.59 2.73 14.74
C TRP A 207 -9.97 2.96 15.37
N MET A 208 -11.06 2.67 14.65
CA MET A 208 -12.43 2.81 15.19
C MET A 208 -12.64 1.95 16.45
N LYS A 209 -12.15 0.70 16.46
CA LYS A 209 -12.23 -0.19 17.63
C LYS A 209 -11.45 0.38 18.82
N LYS A 210 -10.29 0.97 18.58
CA LYS A 210 -9.48 1.63 19.61
C LYS A 210 -10.20 2.86 20.18
N GLN A 211 -10.78 3.70 19.33
CA GLN A 211 -11.56 4.87 19.75
C GLN A 211 -12.75 4.47 20.63
N ARG A 212 -13.53 3.47 20.19
CA ARG A 212 -14.66 2.95 20.99
C ARG A 212 -14.24 2.48 22.38
N LYS A 213 -13.09 1.81 22.50
CA LYS A 213 -12.57 1.37 23.80
C LYS A 213 -12.13 2.55 24.69
N GLN A 214 -11.57 3.61 24.09
CA GLN A 214 -11.16 4.81 24.81
C GLN A 214 -12.37 5.60 25.31
N SER A 215 -13.38 5.82 24.47
CA SER A 215 -14.64 6.47 24.87
C SER A 215 -15.35 5.70 25.99
N ALA A 216 -15.45 4.37 25.88
CA ALA A 216 -16.05 3.54 26.93
C ALA A 216 -15.30 3.56 28.26
N ALA A 217 -13.99 3.84 28.25
CA ALA A 217 -13.19 3.98 29.47
C ALA A 217 -13.31 5.38 30.10
N GLN A 218 -13.69 6.39 29.33
CA GLN A 218 -13.83 7.78 29.78
C GLN A 218 -15.24 8.09 30.32
N THR A 219 -16.28 7.44 29.79
CA THR A 219 -17.67 7.70 30.20
C THR A 219 -18.16 6.68 31.24
N LYS A 220 -18.33 7.08 32.51
CA LYS A 220 -18.95 6.26 33.57
C LYS A 220 -20.49 6.24 33.53
N THR A 221 -21.10 7.11 32.74
CA THR A 221 -22.56 7.23 32.55
C THR A 221 -22.92 6.88 31.11
N ALA A 222 -24.05 6.19 30.90
CA ALA A 222 -24.50 5.79 29.58
C ALA A 222 -24.96 7.04 28.78
N GLY A 223 -24.05 7.65 28.02
CA GLY A 223 -24.40 8.65 27.02
C GLY A 223 -25.26 8.01 25.94
N THR A 224 -26.42 8.60 25.65
CA THR A 224 -27.31 8.17 24.56
C THR A 224 -26.56 8.31 23.24
N SER A 225 -26.37 7.19 22.53
CA SER A 225 -25.71 7.22 21.22
C SER A 225 -26.46 8.14 20.27
N ASN A 226 -25.77 9.11 19.67
CA ASN A 226 -26.37 10.00 18.68
C ASN A 226 -26.64 9.22 17.39
N LEU A 227 -27.87 8.72 17.27
CA LEU A 227 -28.32 7.88 16.15
C LEU A 227 -28.15 8.59 14.80
N LEU A 228 -28.41 9.90 14.74
CA LEU A 228 -28.23 10.71 13.53
C LEU A 228 -26.77 10.68 13.08
N LEU A 229 -25.82 10.94 13.98
CA LEU A 229 -24.38 10.87 13.65
C LEU A 229 -23.94 9.48 13.21
N TYR A 230 -24.47 8.43 13.84
CA TYR A 230 -24.16 7.05 13.47
C TYR A 230 -24.66 6.69 12.08
N VAL A 231 -25.93 6.98 11.78
CA VAL A 231 -26.55 6.71 10.47
C VAL A 231 -25.90 7.56 9.38
N SER A 232 -25.68 8.86 9.61
CA SER A 232 -24.94 9.72 8.67
C SER A 232 -23.55 9.17 8.39
N GLY A 233 -22.85 8.71 9.41
CA GLY A 233 -21.54 8.09 9.25
C GLY A 233 -21.56 6.81 8.39
N ILE A 234 -22.58 5.95 8.55
CA ILE A 234 -22.77 4.76 7.69
C ILE A 234 -23.03 5.17 6.24
N VAL A 235 -23.92 6.13 6.01
CA VAL A 235 -24.26 6.62 4.67
C VAL A 235 -23.01 7.19 3.99
N VAL A 236 -22.23 8.01 4.69
CA VAL A 236 -20.99 8.59 4.16
C VAL A 236 -19.97 7.49 3.82
N VAL A 237 -19.79 6.47 4.67
CA VAL A 237 -18.94 5.31 4.33
C VAL A 237 -19.44 4.59 3.08
N ALA A 238 -20.75 4.37 2.95
CA ALA A 238 -21.34 3.71 1.78
C ALA A 238 -21.08 4.53 0.50
N ILE A 239 -21.26 5.85 0.54
CA ILE A 239 -20.93 6.75 -0.59
C ILE A 239 -19.47 6.60 -0.99
N GLY A 240 -18.55 6.60 -0.02
CA GLY A 240 -17.13 6.42 -0.29
C GLY A 240 -16.80 5.05 -0.91
N LEU A 241 -17.41 3.96 -0.42
CA LEU A 241 -17.22 2.62 -1.00
C LEU A 241 -17.77 2.51 -2.43
N THR A 242 -18.92 3.12 -2.70
CA THR A 242 -19.48 3.23 -4.06
C THR A 242 -18.55 4.06 -4.95
N GLY A 243 -18.03 5.18 -4.46
CA GLY A 243 -17.03 6.00 -5.16
C GLY A 243 -15.75 5.25 -5.51
N SER A 244 -15.25 4.39 -4.61
CA SER A 244 -14.12 3.50 -4.88
C SER A 244 -14.38 2.49 -6.00
N SER A 245 -15.63 2.06 -6.18
CA SER A 245 -16.01 1.07 -7.21
C SER A 245 -16.24 1.71 -8.58
N LEU A 246 -16.64 2.98 -8.61
CA LEU A 246 -17.11 3.68 -9.79
C LEU A 246 -16.16 4.81 -10.21
N GLY A 247 -14.84 4.63 -10.02
CA GLY A 247 -13.81 5.62 -10.34
C GLY A 247 -14.01 6.28 -11.71
N ALA A 248 -14.18 5.47 -12.75
CA ALA A 248 -14.38 5.94 -14.13
C ALA A 248 -15.63 6.81 -14.35
N ALA A 249 -16.63 6.74 -13.47
CA ALA A 249 -17.86 7.52 -13.62
C ALA A 249 -17.72 8.97 -13.12
N TRP A 250 -16.74 9.25 -12.25
CA TRP A 250 -16.57 10.56 -11.61
C TRP A 250 -15.17 11.16 -11.76
N SER A 251 -14.12 10.35 -12.01
CA SER A 251 -12.75 10.86 -12.09
C SER A 251 -12.53 11.83 -13.26
N PRO A 252 -13.08 11.62 -14.48
CA PRO A 252 -12.81 12.54 -15.60
C PRO A 252 -13.30 13.96 -15.31
N GLN A 253 -14.49 14.09 -14.70
CA GLN A 253 -15.08 15.40 -14.34
C GLN A 253 -14.26 16.09 -13.25
N VAL A 254 -13.69 15.34 -12.32
CA VAL A 254 -12.80 15.88 -11.29
C VAL A 254 -11.48 16.38 -11.91
N TYR A 255 -10.89 15.61 -12.82
CA TYR A 255 -9.70 16.02 -13.55
C TYR A 255 -9.98 17.29 -14.38
N GLU A 256 -11.04 17.31 -15.17
CA GLU A 256 -11.45 18.47 -15.98
C GLU A 256 -11.66 19.73 -15.11
N PHE A 257 -12.36 19.59 -13.99
CA PHE A 257 -12.59 20.71 -13.07
C PHE A 257 -11.30 21.24 -12.44
N LEU A 258 -10.44 20.35 -11.93
CA LEU A 258 -9.26 20.75 -11.16
C LEU A 258 -8.11 21.24 -12.04
N PHE A 259 -7.89 20.62 -13.20
CA PHE A 259 -6.88 21.08 -14.14
C PHE A 259 -7.31 22.33 -14.92
N GLY A 260 -8.57 22.77 -14.79
CA GLY A 260 -9.00 24.10 -15.19
C GLY A 260 -8.36 25.26 -14.39
N PHE A 261 -7.69 24.97 -13.28
CA PHE A 261 -6.93 25.95 -12.49
C PHE A 261 -5.43 25.83 -12.77
N GLY A 262 -4.79 26.82 -13.41
CA GLY A 262 -3.35 26.75 -13.78
C GLY A 262 -2.36 26.54 -12.62
N VAL A 263 -2.78 26.83 -11.37
CA VAL A 263 -2.00 26.49 -10.16
C VAL A 263 -1.89 24.97 -9.98
N VAL A 264 -2.92 24.21 -10.38
CA VAL A 264 -2.96 22.76 -10.21
C VAL A 264 -1.97 22.07 -11.13
N GLU A 265 -1.93 22.49 -12.40
CA GLU A 265 -0.96 22.02 -13.40
C GLU A 265 0.49 22.29 -12.96
N SER A 266 0.74 23.46 -12.40
CA SER A 266 2.06 23.83 -11.87
C SER A 266 2.50 22.93 -10.71
N ILE A 267 1.57 22.50 -9.86
CA ILE A 267 1.86 21.61 -8.71
C ILE A 267 2.04 20.17 -9.16
N ASP A 268 1.22 19.69 -10.10
CA ASP A 268 1.26 18.32 -10.63
C ASP A 268 2.64 17.97 -11.25
N THR A 269 3.29 18.96 -11.86
CA THR A 269 4.66 18.84 -12.39
C THR A 269 5.66 18.36 -11.35
N PHE A 270 5.47 18.70 -10.08
CA PHE A 270 6.40 18.38 -8.98
C PHE A 270 5.83 17.41 -7.96
N MET A 271 4.51 17.30 -7.86
CA MET A 271 3.85 16.50 -6.83
C MET A 271 3.09 15.34 -7.46
N PRO A 272 3.56 14.10 -7.25
CA PRO A 272 2.93 12.92 -7.82
C PRO A 272 1.47 12.82 -7.37
N TYR A 273 0.60 12.43 -8.30
CA TYR A 273 -0.84 12.23 -8.11
C TYR A 273 -1.62 13.47 -7.68
N PHE A 274 -1.09 14.69 -7.70
CA PHE A 274 -1.89 15.87 -7.44
C PHE A 274 -2.98 15.99 -8.51
N PRO A 275 -4.25 16.30 -8.18
CA PRO A 275 -4.82 16.78 -6.90
C PRO A 275 -5.36 15.69 -5.96
N LEU A 276 -4.69 14.54 -5.91
CA LEU A 276 -4.99 13.37 -5.07
C LEU A 276 -6.33 12.71 -5.41
N VAL A 277 -6.74 12.77 -6.68
CA VAL A 277 -8.00 12.21 -7.20
C VAL A 277 -8.25 10.77 -6.73
N PRO A 278 -7.27 9.83 -6.80
CA PRO A 278 -7.48 8.46 -6.34
C PRO A 278 -7.97 8.36 -4.88
N PHE A 279 -7.61 9.33 -4.04
CA PHE A 279 -7.81 9.29 -2.59
C PHE A 279 -9.13 9.92 -2.13
N TYR A 280 -9.92 10.53 -3.01
CA TYR A 280 -11.18 11.18 -2.62
C TYR A 280 -12.17 10.21 -1.95
N PRO A 281 -12.41 9.00 -2.49
CA PRO A 281 -13.23 8.00 -1.81
C PRO A 281 -12.69 7.63 -0.42
N ILE A 282 -11.36 7.57 -0.25
CA ILE A 282 -10.72 7.29 1.05
C ILE A 282 -11.05 8.41 2.05
N PHE A 283 -10.93 9.67 1.66
CA PHE A 283 -11.26 10.81 2.54
C PHE A 283 -12.75 10.81 2.94
N ILE A 284 -13.65 10.43 2.03
CA ILE A 284 -15.08 10.24 2.33
C ILE A 284 -15.27 9.10 3.34
N ILE A 285 -14.63 7.94 3.14
CA ILE A 285 -14.72 6.83 4.11
C ILE A 285 -14.16 7.24 5.48
N MET A 286 -13.06 8.01 5.52
CA MET A 286 -12.46 8.53 6.74
C MET A 286 -13.43 9.43 7.52
N SER A 287 -14.10 10.36 6.83
CA SER A 287 -15.05 11.27 7.46
C SER A 287 -16.27 10.52 8.01
N GLY A 288 -16.81 9.56 7.25
CA GLY A 288 -17.89 8.69 7.71
C GLY A 288 -17.49 7.84 8.94
N ALA A 289 -16.30 7.24 8.91
CA ALA A 289 -15.75 6.49 10.04
C ALA A 289 -15.57 7.37 11.30
N PHE A 290 -15.17 8.63 11.11
CA PHE A 290 -15.05 9.62 12.17
C PHE A 290 -16.41 9.98 12.79
N LEU A 291 -17.45 10.18 11.98
CA LEU A 291 -18.82 10.39 12.45
C LEU A 291 -19.31 9.20 13.28
N ILE A 292 -19.08 7.98 12.80
CA ILE A 292 -19.40 6.75 13.54
C ILE A 292 -18.66 6.70 14.88
N ALA A 293 -17.37 7.06 14.90
CA ALA A 293 -16.59 7.05 16.14
C ALA A 293 -17.12 8.08 17.16
N ARG A 294 -17.55 9.26 16.70
CA ARG A 294 -18.13 10.31 17.55
C ARG A 294 -19.56 10.08 18.00
N SER A 295 -20.31 9.22 17.32
CA SER A 295 -21.71 8.91 17.70
C SER A 295 -21.89 8.32 19.11
N ARG A 296 -20.79 7.88 19.76
CA ARG A 296 -20.77 7.30 21.12
C ARG A 296 -20.03 8.18 22.14
N GLY A 297 -19.87 9.47 21.83
CA GLY A 297 -19.30 10.47 22.74
C GLY A 297 -20.35 11.06 23.67
#